data_AF-A0A7S1LX00-F1
#
_entry.id   AF-A0A7S1LX00-F1
#
_cell.length_a   1.000
_cell.length_b   1.000
_cell.length_c   1.000
_cell.angle_alpha   90.00
_cell.angle_beta   90.00
_cell.angle_gamma   90.00
#
_symmetry.space_group_name_H-M   'P 1'
#
loop_
_entity.id
_entity.type
_entity.pdbx_description
1 polymer ?
#
loop_
_entity_poly.entity_id
_entity_poly.type
_entity_poly.pdbx_seq_one_letter_code
_entity_poly.pdbx_strand_id
1 'polypeptide(L)'
;MDLSCGTGLAGISLACAGHEVLLCDLDVNVPTILANLERNLPAGGTADGTLAAAGTGAPVSVIGYSWGALLPEDMRRAFDIVLCGDLLYHVWSGGKKAEFLATLQELRACGGAGGPEFLFG
;
A
#
# COMPACT_ATOMS: atom_id res chain seq x y z
N MET A 1 -2.87 3.68 2.76
CA MET A 1 -2.29 2.43 2.21
C MET A 1 -2.83 2.21 0.82
N ASP A 2 -2.00 1.76 -0.11
CA ASP A 2 -2.40 1.31 -1.44
C ASP A 2 -2.24 -0.22 -1.50
N LEU A 3 -3.36 -0.95 -1.40
CA LEU A 3 -3.39 -2.40 -1.28
C LEU A 3 -3.36 -3.06 -2.67
N SER A 4 -2.43 -3.98 -2.88
CA SER A 4 -2.21 -4.64 -4.19
C SER A 4 -2.08 -3.60 -5.31
N CYS A 5 -1.17 -2.66 -5.10
CA CYS A 5 -1.09 -1.40 -5.84
C CYS A 5 -0.67 -1.52 -7.31
N GLY A 6 -0.33 -2.72 -7.79
CA GLY A 6 0.14 -2.96 -9.14
C GLY A 6 1.41 -2.15 -9.40
N THR A 7 1.33 -1.17 -10.30
CA THR A 7 2.48 -0.29 -10.59
C THR A 7 2.79 0.71 -9.48
N GLY A 8 1.88 0.88 -8.51
CA GLY A 8 1.99 1.88 -7.44
C GLY A 8 1.49 3.26 -7.83
N LEU A 9 0.84 3.44 -8.98
CA LEU A 9 0.48 4.76 -9.53
C LEU A 9 -0.31 5.63 -8.54
N ALA A 10 -1.35 5.09 -7.92
CA ALA A 10 -2.21 5.86 -7.02
C ALA A 10 -1.45 6.29 -5.76
N GLY A 11 -0.79 5.36 -5.09
CA GLY A 11 0.00 5.68 -3.90
C GLY A 11 1.24 6.53 -4.18
N ILE A 12 1.92 6.37 -5.32
CA ILE A 12 3.01 7.28 -5.74
C ILE A 12 2.46 8.71 -5.93
N SER A 13 1.28 8.84 -6.54
CA SER A 13 0.64 10.16 -6.72
C SER A 13 0.31 10.82 -5.38
N LEU A 14 -0.17 10.03 -4.40
CA LEU A 14 -0.42 10.51 -3.04
C LEU A 14 0.87 10.91 -2.32
N ALA A 15 1.95 10.14 -2.51
CA ALA A 15 3.26 10.50 -1.97
C ALA A 15 3.79 11.82 -2.55
N CYS A 16 3.64 12.02 -3.87
CA CYS A 16 3.96 13.30 -4.52
C CYS A 16 3.14 14.47 -3.94
N ALA A 17 1.90 14.21 -3.52
CA ALA A 17 1.05 15.20 -2.87
C ALA A 17 1.37 15.42 -1.37
N GLY A 18 2.39 14.74 -0.83
CA GLY A 18 2.86 14.90 0.54
C GLY A 18 2.14 14.06 1.58
N HIS A 19 1.44 13.01 1.16
CA HIS A 19 0.86 12.04 2.08
C HIS A 19 1.85 10.92 2.42
N GLU A 20 1.77 10.43 3.66
CA GLU A 20 2.42 9.19 4.04
C GLU A 20 1.74 8.01 3.34
N VAL A 21 2.53 7.17 2.68
CA VAL A 21 2.00 6.06 1.89
C VAL A 21 2.77 4.78 2.17
N LEU A 22 2.03 3.71 2.41
CA LEU A 22 2.53 2.34 2.31
C LEU A 22 1.93 1.72 1.05
N LEU A 23 2.80 1.30 0.13
CA LEU A 23 2.48 0.56 -1.08
C LEU A 23 2.68 -0.92 -0.80
N CYS A 24 1.71 -1.78 -1.12
CA CYS A 24 1.92 -3.22 -1.02
C CYS A 24 1.38 -3.98 -2.21
N ASP A 25 2.07 -5.07 -2.54
CA ASP A 25 1.69 -6.03 -3.58
C ASP A 25 2.44 -7.35 -3.31
N LEU A 26 2.25 -8.37 -4.14
CA LEU A 26 3.01 -9.61 -4.07
C LEU A 26 4.53 -9.33 -4.14
N ASP A 27 5.33 -10.14 -3.43
CA ASP A 27 6.80 -9.99 -3.38
C ASP A 27 7.44 -9.88 -4.77
N VAL A 28 6.91 -10.62 -5.75
CA VAL A 28 7.40 -10.61 -7.14
C VAL A 28 7.25 -9.24 -7.81
N ASN A 29 6.32 -8.39 -7.36
CA ASN A 29 6.04 -7.07 -7.93
C ASN A 29 6.75 -5.93 -7.19
N VAL A 30 7.28 -6.16 -5.98
CA VAL A 30 8.03 -5.17 -5.19
C VAL A 30 9.14 -4.46 -5.99
N PRO A 31 9.98 -5.17 -6.80
CA PRO A 31 11.01 -4.49 -7.60
C PRO A 31 10.45 -3.51 -8.62
N THR A 32 9.28 -3.80 -9.22
CA THR A 32 8.60 -2.91 -10.16
C THR A 32 8.13 -1.63 -9.47
N ILE A 33 7.55 -1.76 -8.27
CA ILE A 33 7.05 -0.63 -7.48
C ILE A 33 8.20 0.30 -7.08
N LEU A 34 9.31 -0.27 -6.60
CA LEU A 34 10.51 0.50 -6.24
C LEU A 34 11.08 1.26 -7.44
N ALA A 35 11.20 0.61 -8.60
CA ALA A 35 11.66 1.27 -9.82
C ALA A 35 10.72 2.42 -10.26
N ASN A 36 9.41 2.28 -10.05
CA ASN A 36 8.46 3.35 -10.34
C ASN A 36 8.54 4.49 -9.33
N LEU A 37 8.74 4.20 -8.05
CA LEU A 37 9.02 5.21 -7.03
C LEU A 37 10.25 6.03 -7.39
N GLU A 38 11.38 5.39 -7.70
CA GLU A 38 12.63 6.07 -8.07
C GLU A 38 12.46 7.01 -9.27
N ARG A 39 11.64 6.62 -10.25
CA ARG A 39 11.36 7.45 -11.44
C ARG A 39 10.50 8.68 -11.15
N ASN A 40 9.61 8.59 -10.16
CA ASN A 40 8.58 9.62 -9.92
C ASN A 40 8.86 10.46 -8.65
N LEU A 41 9.70 9.97 -7.75
CA LEU A 41 10.14 10.64 -6.53
C LEU A 41 11.67 10.84 -6.58
N PRO A 42 12.18 11.80 -7.38
CA PRO A 42 13.61 12.08 -7.42
C PRO A 42 14.13 12.46 -6.04
N ALA A 43 15.34 11.98 -5.70
CA ALA A 43 15.86 11.86 -4.34
C ALA A 43 15.80 13.12 -3.45
N GLY A 44 15.11 12.99 -2.31
CA GLY A 44 15.51 13.56 -1.02
C GLY A 44 15.79 12.42 -0.03
N GLY A 45 16.67 11.48 -0.38
CA GLY A 45 16.82 10.21 0.37
C GLY A 45 17.47 10.35 1.75
N THR A 46 16.91 9.66 2.74
CA THR A 46 17.63 9.26 3.97
C THR A 46 18.17 7.83 3.81
N ALA A 47 19.21 7.50 4.58
CA ALA A 47 20.08 6.33 4.37
C ALA A 47 19.47 4.95 4.71
N ASP A 48 18.18 4.90 5.05
CA ASP A 48 17.49 3.79 5.69
C ASP A 48 16.41 3.11 4.82
N GLY A 49 16.38 3.42 3.51
CA GLY A 49 15.42 2.81 2.57
C GLY A 49 14.04 3.48 2.58
N THR A 50 13.88 4.56 3.35
CA THR A 50 12.71 5.45 3.27
C THR A 50 12.97 6.49 2.17
N LEU A 51 12.20 6.44 1.09
CA LEU A 51 12.22 7.50 0.07
C LEU A 51 11.26 8.59 0.51
N ALA A 52 11.81 9.76 0.86
CA ALA A 52 10.99 10.95 1.05
C ALA A 52 10.73 11.59 -0.33
N ALA A 53 9.46 11.89 -0.62
CA ALA A 53 9.11 12.65 -1.80
C ALA A 53 9.81 14.03 -1.78
N ALA A 54 10.49 14.39 -2.88
CA ALA A 54 11.16 15.67 -3.00
C ALA A 54 10.20 16.84 -2.72
N GLY A 55 10.53 17.64 -1.70
CA GLY A 55 9.81 18.87 -1.36
C GLY A 55 8.72 18.73 -0.28
N THR A 56 8.27 17.51 0.06
CA THR A 56 7.23 17.30 1.09
C THR A 56 7.73 16.55 2.31
N GLY A 57 8.78 15.72 2.18
CA GLY A 57 9.33 14.95 3.30
C GLY A 57 8.44 13.79 3.78
N ALA A 58 7.34 13.50 3.07
CA ALA A 58 6.40 12.47 3.47
C ALA A 58 6.99 11.07 3.27
N PRO A 59 6.89 10.17 4.27
CA PRO A 59 7.49 8.85 4.19
C PRO A 59 6.72 7.94 3.23
N VAL A 60 7.47 7.19 2.42
CA VAL A 60 6.93 6.15 1.54
C VAL A 60 7.63 4.83 1.83
N SER A 61 6.84 3.77 2.05
CA SER A 61 7.33 2.40 2.21
C SER A 61 6.71 1.45 1.19
N VAL A 62 7.45 0.41 0.84
CA VAL A 62 6.99 -0.66 -0.05
C VAL A 62 7.14 -1.99 0.67
N ILE A 63 6.10 -2.82 0.63
CA ILE A 63 6.13 -4.13 1.27
C ILE A 63 5.49 -5.21 0.40
N GLY A 64 6.12 -6.38 0.41
CA GLY A 64 5.56 -7.60 -0.16
C GLY A 64 4.46 -8.16 0.75
N TYR A 65 3.28 -8.40 0.19
CA TYR A 65 2.15 -8.96 0.92
C TYR A 65 1.23 -9.79 0.03
N SER A 66 0.82 -10.95 0.55
CA SER A 66 -0.20 -11.81 -0.04
C SER A 66 -1.46 -11.78 0.81
N TRP A 67 -2.63 -11.63 0.19
CA TRP A 67 -3.90 -11.61 0.92
C TRP A 67 -4.10 -12.87 1.77
N GLY A 68 -4.74 -12.70 2.93
CA GLY A 68 -4.96 -13.76 3.91
C GLY A 68 -3.72 -14.21 4.68
N ALA A 69 -2.52 -13.75 4.32
CA ALA A 69 -1.34 -13.93 5.17
C ALA A 69 -1.40 -12.98 6.37
N LEU A 70 -0.68 -13.33 7.44
CA LEU A 70 -0.51 -12.49 8.62
C LEU A 70 0.04 -11.11 8.21
N LEU A 71 -0.55 -10.02 8.70
CA LEU A 71 -0.06 -8.70 8.39
C LEU A 71 1.37 -8.50 8.90
N PRO A 72 2.31 -8.00 8.07
CA PRO A 72 3.61 -7.52 8.53
C PRO A 72 3.47 -6.35 9.51
N GLU A 73 4.50 -6.11 10.32
CA GLU A 73 4.49 -5.06 11.36
C GLU A 73 4.14 -3.67 10.82
N ASP A 74 4.71 -3.28 9.67
CA ASP A 74 4.44 -2.00 9.02
C ASP A 74 2.98 -1.83 8.56
N MET A 75 2.27 -2.94 8.37
CA MET A 75 0.83 -2.96 8.03
C MET A 75 -0.06 -3.03 9.27
N ARG A 76 0.46 -3.30 10.47
CA ARG A 76 -0.32 -3.37 11.74
C ARG A 76 -0.45 -2.02 12.44
N ARG A 77 -0.45 -0.94 11.67
CA ARG A 77 -0.72 0.42 12.16
C ARG A 77 -2.06 0.91 11.67
N ALA A 78 -2.57 1.97 12.30
CA ALA A 78 -3.78 2.61 11.82
C ALA A 78 -3.52 3.34 10.50
N PHE A 79 -4.45 3.21 9.55
CA PHE A 79 -4.48 3.97 8.31
C PHE A 79 -5.78 4.76 8.26
N ASP A 80 -5.74 5.98 7.73
CA ASP A 80 -6.97 6.75 7.48
C ASP A 80 -7.73 6.17 6.28
N ILE A 81 -6.99 5.82 5.22
CA ILE A 81 -7.53 5.33 3.95
C ILE A 81 -6.75 4.10 3.48
N VAL A 82 -7.48 3.09 3.01
CA VAL A 82 -6.97 1.94 2.25
C VAL A 82 -7.57 1.98 0.85
N LEU A 83 -6.71 2.17 -0.16
CA LEU A 83 -7.08 2.10 -1.57
C LEU A 83 -7.07 0.65 -2.05
N CYS A 84 -8.12 0.28 -2.79
CA CYS A 84 -8.32 -1.03 -3.39
C CYS A 84 -8.66 -0.84 -4.88
N GLY A 85 -7.67 -0.46 -5.70
CA GLY A 85 -7.87 -0.18 -7.13
C GLY A 85 -7.96 -1.46 -7.95
N ASP A 86 -9.03 -1.64 -8.74
CA ASP A 86 -9.25 -2.76 -9.65
C ASP A 86 -9.13 -4.18 -9.03
N LEU A 87 -9.05 -4.36 -7.71
CA LEU A 87 -8.78 -5.69 -7.10
C LEU A 87 -9.91 -6.70 -7.27
N LEU A 88 -11.07 -6.17 -7.58
CA LEU A 88 -12.34 -6.85 -7.57
C LEU A 88 -12.45 -7.97 -8.63
N TYR A 89 -11.83 -7.82 -9.80
CA TYR A 89 -11.83 -8.91 -10.79
C TYR A 89 -11.09 -10.14 -10.27
N HIS A 90 -9.96 -9.98 -9.56
CA HIS A 90 -9.23 -11.08 -8.95
C HIS A 90 -10.01 -11.75 -7.82
N VAL A 91 -10.76 -10.97 -7.04
CA VAL A 91 -11.61 -11.47 -5.95
C VAL A 91 -12.68 -12.42 -6.49
N TRP A 92 -13.36 -12.05 -7.59
CA TRP A 92 -14.49 -12.81 -8.12
C TRP A 92 -14.12 -13.88 -9.14
N SER A 93 -13.12 -13.65 -9.98
CA SER A 93 -12.68 -14.64 -10.98
C SER A 93 -11.63 -15.62 -10.46
N GLY A 94 -10.80 -15.19 -9.51
CA GLY A 94 -9.68 -15.97 -8.98
C GLY A 94 -9.99 -16.76 -7.71
N GLY A 95 -11.22 -16.68 -7.18
CA GLY A 95 -11.62 -17.39 -5.97
C GLY A 95 -10.96 -16.87 -4.68
N LYS A 96 -10.37 -15.66 -4.71
CA LYS A 96 -9.59 -15.06 -3.61
C LYS A 96 -10.42 -14.28 -2.59
N LYS A 97 -11.73 -14.52 -2.56
CA LYS A 97 -12.68 -13.78 -1.70
C LYS A 97 -12.37 -13.95 -0.22
N ALA A 98 -12.04 -15.17 0.22
CA ALA A 98 -11.80 -15.43 1.63
C ALA A 98 -10.53 -14.71 2.11
N GLU A 99 -9.45 -14.83 1.35
CA GLU A 99 -8.17 -14.20 1.66
C GLU A 99 -8.27 -12.67 1.63
N PHE A 100 -8.93 -12.11 0.62
CA PHE A 100 -9.13 -10.66 0.51
C PHE A 100 -9.93 -10.12 1.69
N LEU A 101 -11.06 -10.76 2.04
CA LEU A 101 -11.89 -10.34 3.18
C LEU A 101 -11.15 -10.48 4.51
N ALA A 102 -10.35 -11.54 4.68
CA ALA A 102 -9.53 -11.71 5.88
C ALA A 102 -8.53 -10.55 6.04
N THR A 103 -7.85 -10.16 4.97
CA THR A 103 -6.96 -8.98 4.98
C THR A 103 -7.70 -7.70 5.38
N LEU A 104 -8.86 -7.41 4.78
CA LEU A 104 -9.61 -6.18 5.11
C LEU A 104 -10.09 -6.17 6.57
N GLN A 105 -10.50 -7.33 7.09
CA GLN A 105 -10.92 -7.48 8.49
C GLN A 105 -9.75 -7.23 9.45
N GLU A 106 -8.57 -7.78 9.15
CA GLU A 106 -7.38 -7.59 9.98
C GLU A 106 -6.93 -6.12 9.96
N LEU A 107 -6.88 -5.48 8.78
CA LEU A 107 -6.58 -4.05 8.64
C LEU A 107 -7.56 -3.18 9.43
N ARG A 108 -8.85 -3.52 9.41
CA ARG A 108 -9.85 -2.81 10.22
C ARG A 108 -9.62 -3.01 11.72
N ALA A 109 -9.25 -4.20 12.15
CA ALA A 109 -8.95 -4.48 13.56
C ALA A 109 -7.73 -3.69 14.07
N CYS A 110 -6.75 -3.41 13.21
CA CYS A 110 -5.60 -2.56 13.54
C CYS A 110 -5.93 -1.06 13.64
N GLY A 111 -7.02 -0.59 13.00
CA GLY A 111 -7.35 0.83 12.85
C GLY A 111 -8.05 1.53 14.03
N GLY A 112 -8.13 0.91 15.21
CA GLY A 112 -8.77 1.52 16.38
C GLY A 112 -10.28 1.80 16.22
N ALA A 113 -10.82 2.76 16.97
CA ALA A 113 -12.27 2.97 17.12
C ALA A 113 -13.03 3.44 15.86
N GLY A 114 -12.33 3.72 14.75
CA GLY A 114 -12.93 4.13 13.48
C GLY A 114 -12.63 3.18 12.31
N GLY A 115 -11.49 2.47 12.35
CA GLY A 115 -10.99 1.72 11.20
C GLY A 115 -10.64 2.62 10.00
N PRO A 116 -9.92 2.09 9.00
CA PRO A 116 -9.70 2.82 7.75
C PRO A 116 -10.98 2.90 6.92
N GLU A 117 -11.10 3.97 6.14
CA GLU A 117 -12.01 4.01 5.00
C GLU A 117 -11.44 3.17 3.85
N PHE A 118 -12.25 2.27 3.29
CA PHE A 118 -11.85 1.46 2.12
C PHE A 118 -12.41 2.09 0.85
N LEU A 119 -11.54 2.53 -0.04
CA LEU A 119 -11.92 3.11 -1.33
C LEU A 119 -11.68 2.10 -2.44
N PHE A 120 -12.74 1.75 -3.17
CA PHE A 120 -12.69 0.87 -4.33
C PHE A 120 -12.84 1.72 -5.59
N GLY A 121 -11.87 1.61 -6.49
CA GLY A 121 -11.80 2.35 -7.76
C GLY A 121 -11.68 1.40 -8.94
#